data_AF-A0A5C8DRB8-F1
#
_entry.id   AF-A0A5C8DRB8-F1
#
_cell.length_a   1.000
_cell.length_b   1.000
_cell.length_c   1.000
_cell.angle_alpha   90.00
_cell.angle_beta   90.00
_cell.angle_gamma   90.00
#
_symmetry.space_group_name_H-M   'P 1'
#
loop_
_entity.id
_entity.type
_entity.pdbx_description
1 polymer ?
#
loop_
_entity_poly.entity_id
_entity_poly.type
_entity_poly.pdbx_seq_one_letter_code
_entity_poly.pdbx_strand_id
1 'polypeptide(L)'
;MISLRLKSTLAIALICFALGCCTAFLFTTNCSSPSKLPALTHAALLKQQADSLHAYYQAGIEELEARNKQLTAELQSTKAELKAAKSKANTKAAAIKKIINPPGYPAKELIKKSAASSFSENTELQNCDSLTILVSEFLEEAEQKDSLYDTYILQQDSLLTGKDEVIALQESENRNLSFLFKQSLSQQTILEKDNFSLRKKIKRQRSAGRWLAVGSAIITGIATHYLSNR
;
A
#
# COMPACT_ATOMS: atom_id res chain seq x y z
N MET A 1 76.98 35.60 -37.44
CA MET A 1 76.65 34.29 -36.83
C MET A 1 75.58 34.34 -35.72
N ILE A 2 75.28 35.50 -35.12
CA ILE A 2 74.31 35.61 -34.00
C ILE A 2 72.83 35.50 -34.45
N SER A 3 72.49 35.91 -35.68
CA SER A 3 71.09 35.88 -36.17
C SER A 3 70.57 34.47 -36.49
N LEU A 4 71.43 33.49 -36.81
CA LEU A 4 71.02 32.10 -37.04
C LEU A 4 70.68 31.38 -35.73
N ARG A 5 71.41 31.68 -34.64
CA ARG A 5 71.12 31.08 -33.33
C ARG A 5 69.79 31.59 -32.75
N LEU A 6 69.45 32.86 -32.95
CA LEU A 6 68.18 33.45 -32.49
C LEU A 6 66.95 32.87 -33.22
N LYS A 7 67.04 32.64 -34.54
CA LYS A 7 65.94 32.03 -35.32
C LYS A 7 65.70 30.58 -34.92
N SER A 8 66.78 29.84 -34.63
CA SER A 8 66.70 28.45 -34.19
C SER A 8 66.07 28.33 -32.79
N THR A 9 66.48 29.17 -31.83
CA THR A 9 65.89 29.15 -30.48
C THR A 9 64.42 29.56 -30.48
N LEU A 10 64.03 30.53 -31.30
CA LEU A 10 62.64 30.98 -31.42
C LEU A 10 61.75 29.91 -32.08
N ALA A 11 62.25 29.21 -33.10
CA ALA A 11 61.54 28.08 -33.72
C ALA A 11 61.31 26.92 -32.75
N ILE A 12 62.32 26.59 -31.93
CA ILE A 12 62.22 25.53 -30.92
C ILE A 12 61.24 25.92 -29.80
N ALA A 13 61.25 27.17 -29.35
CA ALA A 13 60.29 27.67 -28.36
C ALA A 13 58.83 27.58 -28.86
N LEU A 14 58.59 27.91 -30.13
CA LEU A 14 57.28 27.78 -30.77
C LEU A 14 56.80 26.32 -30.86
N ILE A 15 57.70 25.39 -31.19
CA ILE A 15 57.38 23.95 -31.26
C ILE A 15 57.05 23.41 -29.87
N CYS A 16 57.82 23.76 -28.83
CA CYS A 16 57.54 23.38 -27.45
C CYS A 16 56.21 23.96 -26.94
N PHE A 17 55.89 25.20 -27.29
CA PHE A 17 54.61 25.82 -26.95
C PHE A 17 53.42 25.13 -27.63
N ALA A 18 53.54 24.82 -28.93
CA ALA A 18 52.51 24.09 -29.68
C ALA A 18 52.28 22.68 -29.14
N LEU A 19 53.34 21.94 -28.79
CA LEU A 19 53.25 20.62 -28.14
C LEU A 19 52.64 20.71 -26.73
N GLY A 20 52.97 21.76 -25.97
CA GLY A 20 52.36 22.05 -24.67
C GLY A 20 50.86 22.31 -24.77
N CYS A 21 50.41 23.11 -25.75
CA CYS A 21 48.99 23.36 -25.99
C CYS A 21 48.24 22.10 -26.46
N CYS A 22 48.81 21.30 -27.36
CA CYS A 22 48.19 20.06 -27.84
C CYS A 22 48.02 19.03 -26.72
N THR A 23 48.99 18.90 -25.84
CA THR A 23 48.90 17.99 -24.69
C THR A 23 47.86 18.46 -23.68
N ALA A 24 47.82 19.75 -23.35
CA ALA A 24 46.78 20.33 -22.49
C ALA A 24 45.37 20.10 -23.06
N PHE A 25 45.18 20.31 -24.36
CA PHE A 25 43.90 20.13 -25.03
C PHE A 25 43.42 18.67 -24.95
N LEU A 26 44.30 17.69 -25.20
CA LEU A 26 43.99 16.27 -25.09
C LEU A 26 43.64 15.81 -23.66
N PHE A 27 44.21 16.44 -22.63
CA PHE A 27 43.84 16.16 -21.24
C PHE A 27 42.51 16.79 -20.84
N THR A 28 42.13 17.93 -21.42
CA THR A 28 40.87 18.63 -21.09
C THR A 28 39.65 18.11 -21.85
N THR A 29 39.80 17.65 -23.10
CA THR A 29 38.68 17.21 -23.94
C THR A 29 38.07 15.87 -23.53
N ASN A 30 38.81 15.03 -22.80
CA ASN A 30 38.32 13.72 -22.34
C ASN A 30 37.52 13.77 -21.02
N CYS A 31 37.34 14.96 -20.42
CA CYS A 31 36.58 15.15 -19.18
C CYS A 31 35.12 15.58 -19.40
N SER A 32 34.72 15.91 -20.64
CA SER A 32 33.37 16.37 -20.97
C SER A 32 32.53 15.25 -21.58
N SER A 33 32.21 14.21 -20.82
CA SER A 33 31.10 13.32 -21.15
C SER A 33 29.99 13.55 -20.13
N PRO A 34 28.88 14.24 -20.50
CA PRO A 34 27.77 14.48 -19.59
C PRO A 34 26.90 13.22 -19.50
N SER A 35 27.32 12.20 -18.75
CA SER A 35 26.54 10.96 -18.58
C SER A 35 25.75 10.88 -17.28
N LYS A 36 25.63 11.99 -16.53
CA LYS A 36 25.23 11.96 -15.10
C LYS A 36 23.77 12.35 -14.79
N LEU A 37 22.99 12.87 -15.74
CA LEU A 37 21.60 13.24 -15.46
C LEU A 37 20.58 12.08 -15.38
N PRO A 38 20.60 11.05 -16.25
CA PRO A 38 19.44 10.17 -16.39
C PRO A 38 19.20 9.23 -15.20
N ALA A 39 20.25 8.87 -14.45
CA ALA A 39 20.14 7.97 -13.30
C ALA A 39 19.54 8.64 -12.05
N LEU A 40 19.90 9.90 -11.78
CA LEU A 40 19.40 10.64 -10.62
C LEU A 40 17.93 11.03 -10.80
N THR A 41 17.55 11.39 -12.04
CA THR A 41 16.17 11.69 -12.40
C THR A 41 15.29 10.45 -12.31
N HIS A 42 15.79 9.26 -12.66
CA HIS A 42 15.02 8.02 -12.61
C HIS A 42 14.76 7.55 -11.16
N ALA A 43 15.72 7.71 -10.25
CA ALA A 43 15.53 7.38 -8.84
C ALA A 43 14.49 8.31 -8.17
N ALA A 44 14.53 9.61 -8.49
CA ALA A 44 13.53 10.56 -8.01
C ALA A 44 12.11 10.24 -8.55
N LEU A 45 12.02 9.83 -9.82
CA LEU A 45 10.75 9.43 -10.45
C LEU A 45 10.17 8.17 -9.81
N LEU A 46 11.00 7.14 -9.53
CA LEU A 46 10.55 5.93 -8.82
C LEU A 46 10.06 6.22 -7.41
N LYS A 47 10.71 7.15 -6.70
CA LYS A 47 10.26 7.58 -5.38
C LYS A 47 8.90 8.29 -5.46
N GLN A 48 8.76 9.25 -6.38
CA GLN A 48 7.50 9.95 -6.59
C GLN A 48 6.37 8.99 -6.98
N GLN A 49 6.67 7.97 -7.80
CA GLN A 49 5.73 6.93 -8.17
C GLN A 49 5.32 6.09 -6.95
N ALA A 50 6.27 5.67 -6.11
CA ALA A 50 5.98 4.94 -4.89
C ALA A 50 5.12 5.76 -3.90
N ASP A 51 5.45 7.04 -3.69
CA ASP A 51 4.71 7.93 -2.81
C ASP A 51 3.26 8.15 -3.32
N SER A 52 3.09 8.34 -4.65
CA SER A 52 1.76 8.47 -5.25
C SER A 52 0.92 7.20 -5.17
N LEU A 53 1.56 6.04 -5.30
CA LEU A 53 0.92 4.73 -5.24
C LEU A 53 0.48 4.42 -3.81
N HIS A 54 1.35 4.72 -2.84
CA HIS A 54 1.05 4.59 -1.42
C HIS A 54 -0.13 5.49 -1.01
N ALA A 55 -0.13 6.75 -1.44
CA ALA A 55 -1.24 7.67 -1.18
C ALA A 55 -2.57 7.17 -1.78
N TYR A 56 -2.54 6.60 -2.99
CA TYR A 56 -3.72 6.03 -3.63
C TYR A 56 -4.29 4.84 -2.84
N TYR A 57 -3.44 3.89 -2.45
CA TYR A 57 -3.88 2.73 -1.66
C TYR A 57 -4.35 3.13 -0.27
N GLN A 58 -3.66 4.07 0.37
CA GLN A 58 -4.02 4.53 1.70
C GLN A 58 -5.38 5.26 1.72
N ALA A 59 -5.68 6.07 0.71
CA ALA A 59 -7.01 6.67 0.56
C ALA A 59 -8.10 5.60 0.40
N GLY A 60 -7.83 4.55 -0.39
CA GLY A 60 -8.77 3.42 -0.55
C GLY A 60 -8.98 2.62 0.73
N ILE A 61 -7.92 2.39 1.52
CA ILE A 61 -8.01 1.74 2.83
C ILE A 61 -8.85 2.59 3.79
N GLU A 62 -8.61 3.90 3.86
CA GLU A 62 -9.34 4.81 4.73
C GLU A 62 -10.85 4.86 4.39
N GLU A 63 -11.20 4.85 3.10
CA GLU A 63 -12.59 4.79 2.64
C GLU A 63 -13.27 3.47 3.06
N LEU A 64 -12.62 2.34 2.81
CA LEU A 64 -13.13 1.02 3.20
C LEU A 64 -13.21 0.86 4.73
N GLU A 65 -12.27 1.43 5.48
CA GLU A 65 -12.33 1.48 6.94
C GLU A 65 -13.48 2.34 7.45
N ALA A 66 -13.75 3.49 6.82
CA ALA A 66 -14.89 4.34 7.16
C ALA A 66 -16.21 3.59 6.93
N ARG A 67 -16.33 2.89 5.80
CA ARG A 67 -17.50 2.06 5.50
C ARG A 67 -17.65 0.89 6.47
N ASN A 68 -16.56 0.23 6.84
CA ASN A 68 -16.56 -0.81 7.87
C ASN A 68 -16.98 -0.26 9.24
N LYS A 69 -16.53 0.94 9.63
CA LYS A 69 -16.97 1.60 10.88
C LYS A 69 -18.47 1.87 10.86
N GLN A 70 -19.01 2.35 9.74
CA GLN A 70 -20.44 2.55 9.58
C GLN A 70 -21.22 1.23 9.72
N LEU A 71 -20.80 0.18 9.00
CA LEU A 71 -21.42 -1.14 9.09
C LEU A 71 -21.35 -1.73 10.51
N THR A 72 -20.26 -1.51 11.25
CA THR A 72 -20.19 -1.94 12.66
C THR A 72 -21.17 -1.20 13.56
N ALA A 73 -21.43 0.08 13.31
CA ALA A 73 -22.42 0.85 14.06
C ALA A 73 -23.85 0.36 13.75
N GLU A 74 -24.15 0.10 12.48
CA GLU A 74 -25.43 -0.48 12.05
C GLU A 74 -25.64 -1.86 12.67
N LEU A 75 -24.62 -2.71 12.69
CA LEU A 75 -24.67 -4.04 13.31
C LEU A 75 -24.89 -3.96 14.83
N GLN A 76 -24.30 -2.97 15.52
CA GLN A 76 -24.58 -2.75 16.93
C GLN A 76 -26.02 -2.30 17.18
N SER A 77 -26.59 -1.47 16.31
CA SER A 77 -28.00 -1.07 16.36
C SER A 77 -28.93 -2.27 16.18
N THR A 78 -28.73 -3.06 15.12
CA THR A 78 -29.56 -4.25 14.85
C THR A 78 -29.43 -5.29 15.96
N LYS A 79 -28.25 -5.45 16.55
CA LYS A 79 -28.05 -6.31 17.73
C LYS A 79 -28.83 -5.82 18.95
N ALA A 80 -28.92 -4.50 19.17
CA ALA A 80 -29.70 -3.92 20.26
C ALA A 80 -31.21 -4.14 20.02
N GLU A 81 -31.68 -3.92 18.79
CA GLU A 81 -33.06 -4.16 18.37
C GLU A 81 -33.44 -5.64 18.51
N LEU A 82 -32.55 -6.56 18.11
CA LEU A 82 -32.75 -7.99 18.24
C LEU A 82 -32.83 -8.41 19.71
N LYS A 83 -32.00 -7.83 20.59
CA LYS A 83 -32.09 -8.07 22.03
C LYS A 83 -33.43 -7.59 22.61
N ALA A 84 -33.92 -6.44 22.15
CA ALA A 84 -35.23 -5.92 22.54
C ALA A 84 -36.37 -6.83 22.04
N ALA A 85 -36.35 -7.23 20.77
CA ALA A 85 -37.32 -8.14 20.17
C ALA A 85 -37.33 -9.51 20.88
N LYS A 86 -36.16 -10.08 21.16
CA LYS A 86 -36.02 -11.33 21.92
C LYS A 86 -36.58 -11.22 23.33
N SER A 87 -36.41 -10.07 23.99
CA SER A 87 -36.98 -9.84 25.32
C SER A 87 -38.51 -9.82 25.29
N LYS A 88 -39.10 -9.12 24.29
CA LYS A 88 -40.56 -9.07 24.09
C LYS A 88 -41.13 -10.45 23.79
N ALA A 89 -40.54 -11.17 22.83
CA ALA A 89 -40.96 -12.53 22.47
C ALA A 89 -40.88 -13.49 23.67
N ASN A 90 -39.83 -13.41 24.49
CA ASN A 90 -39.71 -14.21 25.71
C ASN A 90 -40.77 -13.86 26.77
N THR A 91 -41.10 -12.57 26.93
CA THR A 91 -42.16 -12.16 27.86
C THR A 91 -43.54 -12.65 27.42
N LYS A 92 -43.85 -12.59 26.12
CA LYS A 92 -45.10 -13.12 25.55
C LYS A 92 -45.14 -14.64 25.61
N ALA A 93 -44.05 -15.33 25.30
CA ALA A 93 -43.94 -16.78 25.46
C ALA A 93 -44.16 -17.23 26.93
N ALA A 94 -43.62 -16.48 27.90
CA ALA A 94 -43.84 -16.74 29.32
C ALA A 94 -45.31 -16.47 29.73
N ALA A 95 -45.95 -15.44 29.17
CA ALA A 95 -47.37 -15.16 29.38
C ALA A 95 -48.27 -16.27 28.80
N ILE A 96 -48.02 -16.70 27.56
CA ILE A 96 -48.70 -17.85 26.92
C ILE A 96 -48.54 -19.11 27.79
N LYS A 97 -47.31 -19.40 28.24
CA LYS A 97 -47.05 -20.58 29.10
C LYS A 97 -47.82 -20.52 30.43
N LYS A 98 -47.98 -19.34 31.02
CA LYS A 98 -48.80 -19.13 32.23
C LYS A 98 -50.30 -19.31 31.98
N ILE A 99 -50.79 -18.92 30.80
CA ILE A 99 -52.21 -19.11 30.42
C ILE A 99 -52.50 -20.59 30.15
N ILE A 100 -51.59 -21.30 29.46
CA ILE A 100 -51.73 -22.74 29.15
C ILE A 100 -51.55 -23.62 30.40
N ASN A 101 -50.65 -23.25 31.32
CA ASN A 101 -50.40 -23.98 32.57
C ASN A 101 -50.29 -23.01 33.75
N PRO A 102 -51.42 -22.57 34.34
CA PRO A 102 -51.41 -21.70 35.50
C PRO A 102 -50.85 -22.45 36.73
N PRO A 103 -49.82 -21.92 37.41
CA PRO A 103 -49.29 -22.55 38.62
C PRO A 103 -50.29 -22.37 39.77
N GLY A 104 -50.82 -23.48 40.30
CA GLY A 104 -51.60 -23.50 41.55
C GLY A 104 -53.11 -23.73 41.45
N TYR A 105 -53.67 -24.09 40.29
CA TYR A 105 -55.10 -24.44 40.18
C TYR A 105 -55.28 -25.76 39.41
N PRO A 106 -56.30 -26.60 39.71
CA PRO A 106 -56.56 -27.85 38.98
C PRO A 106 -57.16 -27.57 37.59
N ALA A 107 -56.54 -26.71 36.78
CA ALA A 107 -56.99 -26.41 35.42
C ALA A 107 -56.85 -27.64 34.49
N LYS A 108 -55.93 -28.55 34.79
CA LYS A 108 -55.83 -29.86 34.12
C LYS A 108 -57.11 -30.71 34.24
N GLU A 109 -57.88 -30.53 35.32
CA GLU A 109 -59.16 -31.24 35.56
C GLU A 109 -60.32 -30.54 34.84
N LEU A 110 -60.29 -29.21 34.70
CA LEU A 110 -61.32 -28.42 34.02
C LEU A 110 -61.27 -28.58 32.49
N ILE A 111 -60.08 -28.67 31.90
CA ILE A 111 -59.92 -28.94 30.45
C ILE A 111 -60.49 -30.33 30.11
N LYS A 112 -60.27 -31.34 30.96
CA LYS A 112 -60.88 -32.67 30.83
C LYS A 112 -62.40 -32.67 30.95
N LYS A 113 -62.99 -31.76 31.74
CA LYS A 113 -64.44 -31.69 31.99
C LYS A 113 -65.20 -30.87 30.93
N SER A 114 -64.54 -29.90 30.29
CA SER A 114 -65.15 -29.04 29.25
C SER A 114 -65.37 -29.72 27.89
N ALA A 115 -64.74 -30.87 27.64
CA ALA A 115 -64.96 -31.65 26.42
C ALA A 115 -66.36 -32.29 26.31
N ALA A 116 -67.19 -32.18 27.35
CA ALA A 116 -68.48 -32.87 27.45
C ALA A 116 -69.73 -31.95 27.38
N SER A 117 -69.58 -30.64 27.14
CA SER A 117 -70.74 -29.74 27.04
C SER A 117 -70.71 -28.93 25.74
N SER A 118 -71.67 -29.23 24.87
CA SER A 118 -71.98 -28.56 23.61
C SER A 118 -72.05 -27.03 23.78
N PHE A 119 -71.16 -26.33 23.08
CA PHE A 119 -71.09 -24.87 23.03
C PHE A 119 -72.24 -24.33 22.16
N SER A 120 -73.09 -23.48 22.73
CA SER A 120 -73.99 -22.61 21.98
C SER A 120 -73.17 -21.50 21.34
N GLU A 121 -73.27 -21.34 20.01
CA GLU A 121 -72.63 -20.28 19.24
C GLU A 121 -73.15 -18.90 19.67
N ASN A 122 -72.49 -18.28 20.64
CA ASN A 122 -72.62 -16.85 20.90
C ASN A 122 -71.42 -16.15 20.23
N THR A 123 -71.69 -15.51 19.09
CA THR A 123 -70.73 -14.81 18.24
C THR A 123 -70.03 -13.64 18.96
N GLU A 124 -70.55 -13.19 20.10
CA GLU A 124 -69.93 -12.16 20.95
C GLU A 124 -68.74 -12.66 21.81
N LEU A 125 -68.57 -13.98 21.98
CA LEU A 125 -67.42 -14.54 22.71
C LEU A 125 -66.15 -14.70 21.85
N GLN A 126 -66.22 -14.46 20.54
CA GLN A 126 -65.04 -14.60 19.65
C GLN A 126 -63.90 -13.64 20.00
N ASN A 127 -64.19 -12.52 20.68
CA ASN A 127 -63.20 -11.52 21.09
C ASN A 127 -62.62 -11.75 22.51
N CYS A 128 -63.04 -12.80 23.22
CA CYS A 128 -62.60 -13.07 24.59
C CYS A 128 -61.40 -14.02 24.68
N ASP A 129 -60.89 -14.50 23.54
CA ASP A 129 -59.78 -15.45 23.53
C ASP A 129 -58.45 -14.70 23.62
N SER A 130 -58.19 -14.18 24.83
CA SER A 130 -56.94 -13.50 25.20
C SER A 130 -55.69 -14.30 24.83
N LEU A 131 -55.79 -15.63 24.74
CA LEU A 131 -54.74 -16.51 24.25
C LEU A 131 -54.52 -16.36 22.74
N THR A 132 -55.58 -16.31 21.94
CA THR A 132 -55.51 -16.19 20.48
C THR A 132 -54.90 -14.84 20.07
N ILE A 133 -55.24 -13.76 20.77
CA ILE A 133 -54.60 -12.44 20.60
C ILE A 133 -53.11 -12.51 20.95
N LEU A 134 -52.75 -13.08 22.11
CA LEU A 134 -51.34 -13.21 22.54
C LEU A 134 -50.48 -14.09 21.63
N VAL A 135 -51.08 -15.14 21.04
CA VAL A 135 -50.41 -16.03 20.09
C VAL A 135 -50.21 -15.32 18.75
N SER A 136 -51.20 -14.58 18.25
CA SER A 136 -51.06 -13.78 17.03
C SER A 136 -49.96 -12.71 17.18
N GLU A 137 -49.95 -12.01 18.31
CA GLU A 137 -48.91 -11.04 18.65
C GLU A 137 -47.52 -11.66 18.83
N PHE A 138 -47.44 -12.90 19.33
CA PHE A 138 -46.18 -13.63 19.44
C PHE A 138 -45.65 -14.06 18.07
N LEU A 139 -46.54 -14.46 17.15
CA LEU A 139 -46.18 -14.79 15.78
C LEU A 139 -45.61 -13.57 15.03
N GLU A 140 -46.24 -12.40 15.16
CA GLU A 140 -45.71 -11.15 14.59
C GLU A 140 -44.33 -10.80 15.17
N GLU A 141 -44.13 -10.94 16.48
CA GLU A 141 -42.82 -10.71 17.10
C GLU A 141 -41.77 -11.76 16.70
N ALA A 142 -42.18 -13.00 16.44
CA ALA A 142 -41.31 -14.06 15.96
C ALA A 142 -40.87 -13.78 14.51
N GLU A 143 -41.79 -13.37 13.64
CA GLU A 143 -41.51 -12.97 12.26
C GLU A 143 -40.58 -11.75 12.21
N GLN A 144 -40.82 -10.74 13.05
CA GLN A 144 -39.94 -9.59 13.18
C GLN A 144 -38.54 -9.98 13.67
N LYS A 145 -38.45 -10.92 14.62
CA LYS A 145 -37.17 -11.44 15.11
C LYS A 145 -36.43 -12.21 14.00
N ASP A 146 -37.11 -13.02 13.21
CA ASP A 146 -36.49 -13.76 12.10
C ASP A 146 -36.01 -12.80 10.99
N SER A 147 -36.79 -11.76 10.66
CA SER A 147 -36.37 -10.68 9.75
C SER A 147 -35.13 -9.93 10.24
N LEU A 148 -35.03 -9.67 11.56
CA LEU A 148 -33.85 -9.06 12.16
C LEU A 148 -32.62 -9.98 12.11
N TYR A 149 -32.80 -11.30 12.22
CA TYR A 149 -31.71 -12.27 12.04
C TYR A 149 -31.19 -12.26 10.60
N ASP A 150 -32.08 -12.26 9.61
CA ASP A 150 -31.67 -12.18 8.19
C ASP A 150 -30.92 -10.88 7.90
N THR A 151 -31.40 -9.76 8.44
CA THR A 151 -30.71 -8.46 8.31
C THR A 151 -29.34 -8.49 8.98
N TYR A 152 -29.22 -9.09 10.16
CA TYR A 152 -27.95 -9.23 10.87
C TYR A 152 -26.95 -10.10 10.10
N ILE A 153 -27.40 -11.21 9.51
CA ILE A 153 -26.56 -12.09 8.67
C ILE A 153 -26.06 -11.32 7.45
N LEU A 154 -26.94 -10.61 6.73
CA LEU A 154 -26.57 -9.80 5.57
C LEU A 154 -25.57 -8.70 5.93
N GLN A 155 -25.73 -8.04 7.07
CA GLN A 155 -24.79 -7.04 7.56
C GLN A 155 -23.42 -7.66 7.90
N GLN A 156 -23.42 -8.86 8.47
CA GLN A 156 -22.19 -9.58 8.80
C GLN A 156 -21.44 -10.04 7.54
N ASP A 157 -22.15 -10.54 6.54
CA ASP A 157 -21.58 -10.92 5.24
C ASP A 157 -21.02 -9.70 4.49
N SER A 158 -21.73 -8.57 4.53
CA SER A 158 -21.25 -7.29 3.99
C SER A 158 -19.95 -6.83 4.66
N LEU A 159 -19.85 -6.98 5.99
CA LEU A 159 -18.65 -6.63 6.75
C LEU A 159 -17.48 -7.59 6.48
N LEU A 160 -17.74 -8.88 6.28
CA LEU A 160 -16.72 -9.84 5.84
C LEU A 160 -16.21 -9.50 4.45
N THR A 161 -17.12 -9.25 3.51
CA THR A 161 -16.77 -8.86 2.13
C THR A 161 -15.93 -7.57 2.12
N GLY A 162 -16.34 -6.55 2.89
CA GLY A 162 -15.58 -5.31 3.01
C GLY A 162 -14.20 -5.47 3.67
N LYS A 163 -14.03 -6.45 4.57
CA LYS A 163 -12.71 -6.79 5.13
C LYS A 163 -11.83 -7.52 4.12
N ASP A 164 -12.40 -8.45 3.36
CA ASP A 164 -11.70 -9.18 2.31
C ASP A 164 -11.21 -8.23 1.20
N GLU A 165 -12.01 -7.21 0.86
CA GLU A 165 -11.61 -6.15 -0.07
C GLU A 165 -10.40 -5.35 0.45
N VAL A 166 -10.37 -4.98 1.73
CA VAL A 166 -9.21 -4.31 2.36
C VAL A 166 -7.96 -5.19 2.29
N ILE A 167 -8.09 -6.47 2.62
CA ILE A 167 -6.97 -7.43 2.55
C ILE A 167 -6.45 -7.54 1.12
N ALA A 168 -7.35 -7.70 0.14
CA ALA A 168 -6.98 -7.78 -1.27
C ALA A 168 -6.27 -6.51 -1.75
N LEU A 169 -6.74 -5.33 -1.31
CA LEU A 169 -6.14 -4.05 -1.63
C LEU A 169 -4.72 -3.94 -1.05
N GLN A 170 -4.53 -4.34 0.20
CA GLN A 170 -3.24 -4.32 0.88
C GLN A 170 -2.25 -5.36 0.33
N GLU A 171 -2.73 -6.52 -0.10
CA GLU A 171 -1.91 -7.47 -0.86
C GLU A 171 -1.44 -6.87 -2.18
N SER A 172 -2.31 -6.16 -2.89
CA SER A 172 -1.97 -5.52 -4.16
C SER A 172 -0.94 -4.40 -3.98
N GLU A 173 -1.09 -3.58 -2.94
CA GLU A 173 -0.11 -2.57 -2.54
C GLU A 173 1.26 -3.20 -2.26
N ASN A 174 1.29 -4.24 -1.42
CA ASN A 174 2.54 -4.89 -1.02
C ASN A 174 3.24 -5.57 -2.22
N ARG A 175 2.48 -6.18 -3.13
CA ARG A 175 3.03 -6.74 -4.38
C ARG A 175 3.66 -5.65 -5.26
N ASN A 176 2.98 -4.51 -5.41
CA ASN A 176 3.48 -3.41 -6.23
C ASN A 176 4.70 -2.72 -5.60
N LEU A 177 4.68 -2.46 -4.30
CA LEU A 177 5.84 -1.92 -3.56
C LEU A 177 7.03 -2.89 -3.63
N SER A 178 6.79 -4.19 -3.47
CA SER A 178 7.84 -5.21 -3.61
C SER A 178 8.43 -5.24 -5.02
N PHE A 179 7.62 -5.04 -6.05
CA PHE A 179 8.09 -4.93 -7.43
C PHE A 179 8.97 -3.68 -7.64
N LEU A 180 8.50 -2.51 -7.21
CA LEU A 180 9.25 -1.26 -7.28
C LEU A 180 10.58 -1.33 -6.50
N PHE A 181 10.56 -1.99 -5.34
CA PHE A 181 11.76 -2.22 -4.54
C PHE A 181 12.78 -3.11 -5.26
N LYS A 182 12.34 -4.22 -5.86
CA LYS A 182 13.21 -5.08 -6.70
C LYS A 182 13.79 -4.32 -7.88
N GLN A 183 12.99 -3.48 -8.54
CA GLN A 183 13.44 -2.63 -9.62
C GLN A 183 14.51 -1.63 -9.14
N SER A 184 14.29 -0.96 -8.02
CA SER A 184 15.26 -0.05 -7.40
C SER A 184 16.58 -0.75 -7.06
N LEU A 185 16.53 -1.94 -6.45
CA LEU A 185 17.71 -2.75 -6.18
C LEU A 185 18.48 -3.09 -7.45
N SER A 186 17.78 -3.53 -8.51
CA SER A 186 18.41 -3.84 -9.79
C SER A 186 19.15 -2.61 -10.36
N GLN A 187 18.54 -1.42 -10.29
CA GLN A 187 19.16 -0.18 -10.74
C GLN A 187 20.37 0.20 -9.89
N GLN A 188 20.30 0.01 -8.57
CA GLN A 188 21.42 0.26 -7.68
C GLN A 188 22.62 -0.64 -8.02
N THR A 189 22.40 -1.92 -8.29
CA THR A 189 23.48 -2.83 -8.70
C THR A 189 24.13 -2.43 -10.03
N ILE A 190 23.34 -1.94 -10.99
CA ILE A 190 23.85 -1.41 -12.26
C ILE A 190 24.69 -0.16 -12.01
N LEU A 191 24.20 0.78 -11.19
CA LEU A 191 24.91 2.01 -10.85
C LEU A 191 26.20 1.76 -10.08
N GLU A 192 26.24 0.74 -9.22
CA GLU A 192 27.44 0.32 -8.52
C GLU A 192 28.49 -0.25 -9.49
N LYS A 193 28.06 -1.14 -10.40
CA LYS A 193 28.92 -1.69 -11.46
C LYS A 193 29.48 -0.60 -12.36
N ASP A 194 28.66 0.38 -12.73
CA ASP A 194 29.07 1.53 -13.53
C ASP A 194 30.07 2.42 -12.77
N ASN A 195 29.81 2.73 -11.49
CA ASN A 195 30.74 3.47 -10.64
C ASN A 195 32.09 2.76 -10.52
N PHE A 196 32.08 1.43 -10.33
CA PHE A 196 33.30 0.64 -10.27
C PHE A 196 34.07 0.68 -11.59
N SER A 197 33.36 0.56 -12.73
CA SER A 197 33.96 0.67 -14.06
C SER A 197 34.58 2.05 -14.31
N LEU A 198 33.90 3.12 -13.91
CA LEU A 198 34.37 4.50 -14.02
C LEU A 198 35.57 4.75 -13.13
N ARG A 199 35.56 4.26 -11.87
CA ARG A 199 36.72 4.32 -10.98
C ARG A 199 37.93 3.62 -11.59
N LYS A 200 37.75 2.46 -12.24
CA LYS A 200 38.82 1.78 -12.98
C LYS A 200 39.33 2.62 -14.16
N LYS A 201 38.45 3.20 -14.97
CA LYS A 201 38.81 4.08 -16.09
C LYS A 201 39.62 5.31 -15.61
N ILE A 202 39.16 5.98 -14.55
CA ILE A 202 39.85 7.13 -13.94
C ILE A 202 41.22 6.72 -13.41
N LYS A 203 41.34 5.58 -12.72
CA LYS A 203 42.64 5.07 -12.23
C LYS A 203 43.62 4.83 -13.40
N ARG A 204 43.14 4.20 -14.49
CA ARG A 204 43.95 3.94 -15.69
C ARG A 204 44.38 5.24 -16.39
N GLN A 205 43.48 6.21 -16.52
CA GLN A 205 43.82 7.52 -17.08
C GLN A 205 44.82 8.28 -16.20
N ARG A 206 44.67 8.25 -14.87
CA ARG A 206 45.63 8.87 -13.94
C ARG A 206 47.00 8.21 -14.02
N SER A 207 47.08 6.87 -14.11
CA SER A 207 48.36 6.19 -14.28
C SER A 207 48.98 6.50 -15.63
N ALA A 208 48.21 6.46 -16.72
CA ALA A 208 48.70 6.81 -18.05
C ALA A 208 49.20 8.27 -18.11
N GLY A 209 48.47 9.21 -17.50
CA GLY A 209 48.89 10.61 -17.39
C GLY A 209 50.19 10.78 -16.59
N ARG A 210 50.39 10.02 -15.51
CA ARG A 210 51.66 9.99 -14.76
C ARG A 210 52.82 9.50 -15.62
N TRP A 211 52.64 8.42 -16.38
CA TRP A 211 53.67 7.90 -17.28
C TRP A 211 54.00 8.89 -18.41
N LEU A 212 52.98 9.51 -19.00
CA LEU A 212 53.17 10.56 -20.01
C LEU A 212 53.90 11.78 -19.43
N ALA A 213 53.57 12.21 -18.22
CA ALA A 213 54.25 13.31 -17.54
C ALA A 213 55.74 12.98 -17.31
N VAL A 214 56.06 11.79 -16.79
CA VAL A 214 57.45 11.34 -16.60
C VAL A 214 58.19 11.28 -17.94
N GLY A 215 57.58 10.70 -18.98
CA GLY A 215 58.17 10.65 -20.32
C GLY A 215 58.44 12.04 -20.88
N SER A 216 57.49 12.97 -20.73
CA SER A 216 57.64 14.36 -21.17
C SER A 216 58.74 15.10 -20.41
N ALA A 217 58.90 14.85 -19.10
CA ALA A 217 59.94 15.47 -18.28
C ALA A 217 61.35 14.99 -18.68
N ILE A 218 61.51 13.70 -18.98
CA ILE A 218 62.78 13.13 -19.46
C ILE A 218 63.16 13.73 -20.82
N ILE A 219 62.21 13.76 -21.76
CA ILE A 219 62.46 14.35 -23.10
C ILE A 219 62.80 15.83 -22.98
N THR A 220 62.09 16.58 -22.13
CA THR A 220 62.37 18.00 -21.88
C THR A 220 63.75 18.19 -21.25
N GLY A 221 64.13 17.34 -20.29
CA GLY A 221 65.45 17.37 -19.66
C GLY A 221 66.58 17.09 -20.67
N ILE A 222 66.43 16.07 -21.52
CA ILE A 222 67.39 15.75 -22.58
C ILE A 222 67.48 16.89 -23.61
N ALA A 223 66.36 17.44 -24.04
CA ALA A 223 66.32 18.56 -24.98
C ALA A 223 66.99 19.80 -24.40
N THR A 224 66.74 20.11 -23.12
CA THR A 224 67.35 21.26 -22.42
C THR A 224 68.86 21.06 -22.24
N HIS A 225 69.30 19.85 -21.88
CA HIS A 225 70.73 19.53 -21.78
C HIS A 225 71.44 19.63 -23.14
N TYR A 226 70.83 19.12 -24.21
CA TYR A 226 71.38 19.21 -25.56
C TYR A 226 71.46 20.66 -26.08
N LEU A 227 70.48 21.49 -25.74
CA LEU A 227 70.48 22.93 -26.06
C LEU A 227 71.49 23.73 -25.23
N SER A 228 71.69 23.36 -23.97
CA SER A 228 72.62 24.06 -23.06
C SER A 228 74.09 23.72 -23.31
N ASN A 229 74.39 22.57 -23.91
CA ASN A 229 75.75 22.08 -24.11
C ASN A 229 76.31 22.34 -25.53
N ARG A 230 75.82 23.40 -26.22
CA ARG A 230 76.17 23.78 -27.61
C ARG A 230 76.28 25.31 -27.79
#